data_AF-A0A3R5XVV7-F1
#
_entry.id   AF-A0A3R5XVV7-F1
#
_cell.length_a   1.000
_cell.length_b   1.000
_cell.length_c   1.000
_cell.angle_alpha   90.00
_cell.angle_beta   90.00
_cell.angle_gamma   90.00
#
_symmetry.space_group_name_H-M   'P 1'
#
loop_
_entity.id
_entity.type
_entity.pdbx_description
1 polymer ?
#
loop_
_entity_poly.entity_id
_entity_poly.type
_entity_poly.pdbx_seq_one_letter_code
_entity_poly.pdbx_strand_id
1 'polypeptide(L)'
;MWWICLRASFFPVFVSLIFACSQGEKTFPIIEQKCGKCHRASVVYQKDRTEEDWKRVLHGMKMRGLVITGQEEKEVMKVLTENFLLKN
;
A
#
# COMPACT_ATOMS: atom_id res chain seq x y z
N MET A 1 -11.31 -17.90 -9.39
CA MET A 1 -11.04 -19.10 -10.20
C MET A 1 -11.56 -18.83 -11.60
N TRP A 2 -10.64 -18.82 -12.57
CA TRP A 2 -10.85 -18.80 -14.02
C TRP A 2 -11.46 -17.53 -14.62
N TRP A 3 -10.67 -16.85 -15.46
CA TRP A 3 -10.81 -16.99 -16.92
C TRP A 3 -9.50 -16.58 -17.64
N ILE A 4 -8.92 -17.57 -18.32
CA ILE A 4 -8.28 -17.53 -19.64
C ILE A 4 -6.97 -16.75 -19.79
N CYS A 5 -5.86 -17.50 -19.75
CA CYS A 5 -4.70 -17.30 -20.65
C CYS A 5 -4.21 -18.67 -21.13
N LEU A 6 -5.11 -19.42 -21.78
CA LEU A 6 -4.76 -20.67 -22.44
C LEU A 6 -4.71 -20.42 -23.95
N ARG A 7 -3.52 -20.04 -24.44
CA ARG A 7 -3.00 -20.36 -25.78
C ARG A 7 -1.60 -19.77 -25.92
N ALA A 8 -0.63 -20.41 -25.26
CA ALA A 8 0.73 -20.39 -25.74
C ALA A 8 0.77 -21.20 -27.06
N SER A 9 0.33 -20.58 -28.16
CA SER A 9 0.60 -21.13 -29.49
C SER A 9 2.03 -20.78 -29.83
N PHE A 10 2.85 -21.83 -29.84
CA PHE A 10 4.11 -21.94 -30.55
C PHE A 10 4.16 -21.02 -31.77
N PHE A 11 4.89 -19.92 -31.68
CA PHE A 11 5.39 -19.17 -32.84
C PHE A 11 6.84 -18.79 -32.58
N PRO A 12 7.81 -19.41 -33.27
CA PRO A 12 9.23 -19.23 -33.01
C PRO A 12 9.80 -18.15 -33.93
N VAL A 13 9.67 -16.86 -33.60
CA VAL A 13 10.62 -15.84 -34.10
C VAL A 13 10.75 -14.70 -33.08
N PHE A 14 11.92 -14.63 -32.46
CA PHE A 14 12.60 -13.46 -31.88
C PHE A 14 11.92 -12.09 -32.03
N VAL A 15 10.91 -11.83 -31.20
CA VAL A 15 10.55 -10.47 -30.79
C VAL A 15 10.53 -10.48 -29.27
N SER A 16 11.69 -10.20 -28.68
CA SER A 16 11.82 -9.94 -27.24
C SER A 16 11.18 -8.59 -26.89
N LEU A 17 9.87 -8.46 -27.13
CA LEU A 17 9.04 -7.50 -26.43
C LEU A 17 8.63 -8.19 -25.14
N ILE A 18 9.53 -8.06 -24.16
CA ILE A 18 9.25 -8.34 -22.76
C ILE A 18 8.04 -7.49 -22.42
N PHE A 19 6.84 -8.08 -22.41
CA PHE A 19 5.69 -7.55 -21.69
C PHE A 19 6.03 -7.63 -20.20
N ALA A 20 6.89 -6.73 -19.76
CA ALA A 20 7.14 -6.48 -18.36
C ALA A 20 5.86 -5.81 -17.84
N CYS A 21 4.95 -6.61 -17.30
CA CYS A 21 3.88 -6.09 -16.46
C CYS A 21 4.55 -5.45 -15.23
N SER A 22 4.88 -4.16 -15.32
CA SER A 22 5.20 -3.35 -14.15
C SER A 22 3.89 -3.20 -13.38
N GLN A 23 3.72 -4.02 -12.33
CA GLN A 23 2.72 -3.74 -11.31
C GLN A 23 3.19 -2.49 -10.57
N GLY A 24 2.67 -1.33 -10.95
CA GLY A 24 2.90 -0.09 -10.21
C GLY A 24 2.47 -0.29 -8.75
N GLU A 25 3.32 0.06 -7.81
CA GLU A 25 3.02 0.02 -6.38
C GLU A 25 1.80 0.92 -6.09
N LYS A 26 0.78 0.37 -5.45
CA LYS A 26 -0.45 1.11 -5.13
C LYS A 26 -0.16 2.10 -4.00
N THR A 27 0.04 3.37 -4.35
CA THR A 27 0.21 4.45 -3.37
C THR A 27 -1.14 5.07 -2.97
N PHE A 28 -1.23 5.60 -1.76
CA PHE A 28 -2.44 6.22 -1.23
C PHE A 28 -2.18 7.69 -0.91
N PRO A 29 -2.88 8.66 -1.53
CA PRO A 29 -2.58 10.09 -1.38
C PRO A 29 -2.54 10.57 0.08
N ILE A 30 -3.49 10.14 0.92
CA ILE A 30 -3.53 10.54 2.33
C ILE A 30 -2.31 10.04 3.12
N ILE A 31 -1.80 8.85 2.78
CA ILE A 31 -0.60 8.27 3.40
C ILE A 31 0.64 9.06 2.97
N GLU A 32 0.79 9.35 1.68
CA GLU A 32 1.90 10.15 1.17
C GLU A 32 1.90 11.57 1.73
N GLN A 33 0.73 12.21 1.78
CA GLN A 33 0.58 13.58 2.23
C GLN A 33 0.80 13.75 3.74
N LYS A 34 0.45 12.75 4.56
CA LYS A 34 0.54 12.85 6.02
C LYS A 34 1.74 12.12 6.60
N CYS A 35 1.98 10.88 6.20
CA CYS A 35 3.07 10.05 6.74
C CYS A 35 4.43 10.40 6.12
N GLY A 36 4.45 10.95 4.89
CA GLY A 36 5.66 11.34 4.17
C GLY A 36 6.34 12.63 4.65
N LYS A 37 5.76 13.35 5.61
CA LYS A 37 6.22 14.69 6.03
C LYS A 37 7.50 14.67 6.86
N CYS A 38 7.76 13.60 7.59
CA CYS A 38 8.93 13.50 8.50
C CYS A 38 9.94 12.44 8.05
N HIS A 39 9.47 11.34 7.45
CA HIS A 39 10.28 10.28 6.86
C HIS A 39 9.51 9.64 5.71
N ARG A 40 10.15 8.75 4.94
CA ARG A 40 9.49 8.11 3.79
C ARG A 40 8.24 7.34 4.24
N ALA A 41 7.14 7.49 3.51
CA ALA A 41 5.88 6.80 3.75
C ALA A 41 5.92 5.31 3.37
N SER A 42 6.93 4.89 2.60
CA SER A 42 7.13 3.51 2.16
C SER A 42 7.14 2.48 3.29
N VAL A 43 7.44 2.89 4.53
CA VAL A 43 7.39 2.00 5.70
C VAL A 43 5.98 1.48 6.00
N VAL A 44 4.94 2.21 5.57
CA VAL A 44 3.54 1.79 5.69
C VAL A 44 3.25 0.62 4.75
N TYR A 45 3.76 0.68 3.52
CA TYR A 45 3.53 -0.31 2.46
C TYR A 45 4.28 -1.63 2.66
N GLN A 46 5.23 -1.66 3.60
CA GLN A 46 6.09 -2.82 3.86
C GLN A 46 5.62 -3.66 5.05
N LYS A 47 4.55 -3.27 5.75
CA LYS A 47 4.15 -3.90 7.01
C LYS A 47 2.65 -4.04 7.11
N ASP A 48 2.18 -5.27 7.26
CA ASP A 48 0.85 -5.54 7.77
C ASP A 48 0.86 -5.52 9.30
N ARG A 49 -0.20 -4.98 9.90
CA ARG A 49 -0.35 -4.90 11.36
C ARG A 49 -1.80 -5.12 11.78
N THR A 50 -2.03 -5.46 13.04
CA THR A 50 -3.37 -5.43 13.62
C THR A 50 -3.88 -3.99 13.69
N GLU A 51 -5.19 -3.83 13.87
CA GLU A 51 -5.79 -2.50 14.02
C GLU A 51 -5.24 -1.78 15.27
N GLU A 52 -5.06 -2.49 16.38
CA GLU A 52 -4.50 -1.96 17.62
C GLU A 52 -3.06 -1.48 17.43
N ASP A 53 -2.26 -2.22 16.67
CA ASP A 53 -0.90 -1.85 16.35
C ASP A 53 -0.86 -0.59 15.49
N TRP A 54 -1.74 -0.46 14.50
CA TRP A 54 -1.87 0.76 13.69
C TRP A 54 -2.27 1.97 14.52
N LYS A 55 -3.22 1.81 15.45
CA LYS A 55 -3.59 2.87 16.41
C LYS A 55 -2.39 3.32 17.24
N ARG A 56 -1.58 2.37 17.73
CA ARG A 56 -0.34 2.70 18.49
C ARG A 56 0.69 3.41 17.63
N VAL A 57 0.87 2.99 16.37
CA VAL A 57 1.77 3.68 15.43
C VAL A 57 1.31 5.11 15.21
N LEU A 58 0.02 5.33 14.89
CA LEU A 58 -0.50 6.65 14.60
C LEU A 58 -0.40 7.58 15.82
N HIS A 59 -0.72 7.06 17.01
CA HIS A 59 -0.50 7.78 18.26
C HIS A 59 0.98 8.16 18.45
N GLY A 60 1.90 7.21 18.23
CA GLY A 60 3.34 7.45 18.31
C GLY A 60 3.83 8.51 17.30
N MET A 61 3.24 8.60 16.11
CA MET A 61 3.58 9.64 15.14
C MET A 61 3.05 11.01 15.54
N LYS A 62 1.83 11.09 16.11
CA LYS A 62 1.28 12.35 16.66
C LYS A 62 2.16 12.91 17.76
N MET A 63 2.64 12.06 18.68
CA MET A 63 3.56 12.46 19.74
C MET A 63 4.91 12.97 19.20
N ARG A 64 5.27 12.64 17.95
CA ARG A 64 6.49 13.09 17.27
C ARG A 64 6.25 14.28 16.32
N GLY A 65 5.04 14.86 16.31
CA GLY A 65 4.72 16.05 15.52
C GLY A 65 3.87 15.82 14.27
N LEU A 66 3.29 14.62 14.07
CA LEU A 66 2.30 14.43 13.02
C LEU A 66 1.04 15.25 13.33
N VAL A 67 0.72 16.21 12.45
CA VAL A 67 -0.50 17.02 12.53
C VAL A 67 -1.54 16.48 11.55
N ILE A 68 -2.62 15.92 12.09
CA ILE A 68 -3.79 15.44 11.33
C ILE A 68 -5.09 15.82 12.05
N THR A 69 -6.13 16.10 11.29
CA THR A 69 -7.48 16.29 11.84
C THR A 69 -8.13 14.95 12.21
N GLY A 70 -9.20 14.97 13.00
CA GLY A 70 -9.94 13.76 13.33
C GLY A 70 -10.58 13.08 12.10
N GLN A 71 -10.89 13.83 11.04
CA GLN A 71 -11.39 13.27 9.79
C GLN A 71 -10.27 12.59 8.99
N GLU A 72 -9.12 13.25 8.88
CA GLU A 72 -7.94 12.69 8.21
C GLU A 72 -7.44 11.44 8.94
N GLU A 73 -7.48 11.41 10.28
CA GLU A 73 -7.17 10.23 11.06
C GLU A 73 -8.07 9.04 10.72
N LYS A 74 -9.39 9.27 10.62
CA LYS A 74 -10.34 8.22 10.23
C LYS A 74 -10.03 7.71 8.82
N GLU A 75 -9.69 8.60 7.90
CA GLU A 75 -9.34 8.23 6.52
C GLU A 75 -8.02 7.45 6.46
N VAL A 76 -7.00 7.87 7.20
CA VAL A 76 -5.74 7.13 7.36
C VAL A 76 -6.02 5.74 7.92
N MET A 77 -6.76 5.65 9.03
CA MET A 77 -7.09 4.36 9.63
C MET A 77 -7.87 3.45 8.70
N LYS A 78 -8.80 3.99 7.91
CA LYS A 78 -9.53 3.23 6.88
C LYS A 78 -8.56 2.65 5.84
N VAL A 79 -7.64 3.45 5.30
CA VAL A 79 -6.63 2.96 4.35
C VAL A 79 -5.77 1.86 4.98
N LEU A 80 -5.34 2.06 6.23
CA LEU A 80 -4.50 1.10 6.95
C LEU A 80 -5.20 -0.24 7.16
N THR A 81 -6.46 -0.25 7.61
CA THR A 81 -7.18 -1.50 7.90
C THR A 81 -7.75 -2.17 6.66
N GLU A 82 -8.03 -1.44 5.58
CA GLU A 82 -8.52 -2.05 4.34
C GLU A 82 -7.41 -2.67 3.49
N ASN A 83 -6.16 -2.18 3.61
CA ASN A 83 -5.07 -2.55 2.70
C ASN A 83 -3.86 -3.20 3.40
N PHE A 84 -3.65 -2.95 4.71
CA PHE A 84 -2.45 -3.37 5.45
C PHE A 84 -2.79 -4.02 6.80
N LEU A 85 -3.93 -4.72 6.85
CA LEU A 85 -4.37 -5.41 8.06
C LEU A 85 -3.82 -6.84 8.09
N LEU A 86 -3.13 -7.16 9.18
CA LEU A 86 -2.73 -8.52 9.49
C LEU A 86 -3.98 -9.33 9.83
N LYS A 87 -4.34 -10.27 8.94
CA LYS A 87 -5.42 -11.23 9.16
C LYS A 87 -4.83 -12.42 9.93
N ASN A 88 -5.37 -12.68 11.11
CA ASN A 88 -5.07 -13.90 11.87
C ASN A 88 -5.85 -15.10 11.30
#